data_AF-A0A9E3FBY4-F1
#
_entry.id   AF-A0A9E3FBY4-F1
#
_cell.length_a   1.000
_cell.length_b   1.000
_cell.length_c   1.000
_cell.angle_alpha   90.00
_cell.angle_beta   90.00
_cell.angle_gamma   90.00
#
_symmetry.space_group_name_H-M   'P 1'
#
loop_
_entity.id
_entity.type
_entity.pdbx_description
1 polymer ?
#
loop_
_entity_poly.entity_id
_entity_poly.type
_entity_poly.pdbx_seq_one_letter_code
_entity_poly.pdbx_strand_id
1 'polypeptide(L)'
;MPTVHILHTNDFHNHLSPAQAQVIRRAKEALEDVLLLDAGDAVSAGNIGVRPGGEPILTRMSETGYDAMTLGNREFHVADALLRCKINRARFPVLCANVRWKEDTGEALPVQPHVLKTLPNGLRVAVFGLTVPMVTPRMAARALSAFLFDDPVDAARRQIAALRPQADVLIALTHIGIREDERLAAACPELALIVGGHSHVTL
;
A
#
# COMPACT_ATOMS: atom_id res chain seq x y z
N MET A 1 -24.17 3.70 -15.27
CA MET A 1 -23.01 2.77 -15.19
C MET A 1 -22.61 2.70 -13.72
N PRO A 2 -22.20 1.54 -13.18
CA PRO A 2 -21.66 1.46 -11.83
C PRO A 2 -20.43 2.38 -11.73
N THR A 3 -20.28 3.05 -10.58
CA THR A 3 -19.19 3.99 -10.32
C THR A 3 -18.46 3.56 -9.05
N VAL A 4 -17.16 3.83 -8.98
CA VAL A 4 -16.39 3.74 -7.74
C VAL A 4 -15.76 5.09 -7.46
N HIS A 5 -15.90 5.57 -6.22
CA HIS A 5 -15.20 6.75 -5.75
C HIS A 5 -13.91 6.34 -5.05
N ILE A 6 -12.79 6.97 -5.39
CA ILE A 6 -11.50 6.74 -4.73
C ILE A 6 -11.11 8.02 -3.99
N LEU A 7 -11.05 7.94 -2.66
CA LEU A 7 -10.40 8.92 -1.82
C LEU A 7 -9.01 8.41 -1.51
N HIS A 8 -7.99 9.25 -1.64
CA HIS A 8 -6.64 8.83 -1.34
C HIS A 8 -5.82 9.88 -0.61
N THR A 9 -4.80 9.38 0.08
CA THR A 9 -3.73 10.15 0.70
C THR A 9 -2.40 9.45 0.45
N ASN A 10 -1.30 10.13 0.71
CA ASN A 10 0.04 9.58 0.65
C ASN A 10 0.96 10.44 1.53
N ASP A 11 2.08 9.87 1.98
CA ASP A 11 3.17 10.62 2.58
C ASP A 11 2.72 11.51 3.75
N PHE A 12 1.93 10.96 4.68
CA PHE A 12 1.57 11.73 5.87
C PHE A 12 2.80 12.07 6.72
N HIS A 13 3.80 11.19 6.79
CA HIS A 13 4.98 11.35 7.66
C HIS A 13 4.57 11.75 9.10
N ASN A 14 3.53 11.10 9.63
CA ASN A 14 2.90 11.35 10.94
C ASN A 14 2.09 12.66 11.07
N HIS A 15 1.70 13.30 9.96
CA HIS A 15 0.89 14.53 9.93
C HIS A 15 -0.60 14.28 9.63
N LEU A 16 -1.25 13.43 10.43
CA LEU A 16 -2.70 13.28 10.43
C LEU A 16 -3.28 13.77 11.78
N SER A 17 -3.72 15.01 11.81
CA SER A 17 -4.40 15.59 12.98
C SER A 17 -5.82 15.01 13.14
N PRO A 18 -6.41 15.06 14.36
CA PRO A 18 -7.80 14.68 14.57
C PRO A 18 -8.79 15.42 13.65
N ALA A 19 -8.54 16.71 13.38
CA ALA A 19 -9.40 17.52 12.50
C ALA A 19 -9.33 17.04 11.05
N GLN A 20 -8.12 16.78 10.52
CA GLN A 20 -7.94 16.22 9.17
C GLN A 20 -8.60 14.83 9.06
N ALA A 21 -8.42 13.97 10.06
CA ALA A 21 -9.08 12.67 10.11
C ALA A 21 -10.62 12.79 10.06
N GLN A 22 -11.19 13.77 10.76
CA GLN A 22 -12.64 14.02 10.72
C GLN A 22 -13.10 14.51 9.34
N VAL A 23 -12.32 15.35 8.66
CA VAL A 23 -12.61 15.80 7.29
C VAL A 23 -12.62 14.60 6.33
N ILE A 24 -11.60 13.75 6.38
CA ILE A 24 -11.50 12.55 5.54
C ILE A 24 -12.67 11.60 5.80
N ARG A 25 -12.99 11.36 7.09
CA ARG A 25 -14.12 10.51 7.46
C ARG A 25 -15.44 11.04 6.88
N ARG A 26 -15.71 12.34 7.04
CA ARG A 26 -16.93 12.97 6.49
C ARG A 26 -16.99 12.90 4.97
N ALA A 27 -15.85 13.09 4.29
CA ALA A 27 -15.78 12.96 2.84
C ALA A 27 -16.10 11.53 2.40
N LYS A 28 -15.60 10.50 3.12
CA LYS A 28 -15.94 9.10 2.87
C LYS A 28 -17.43 8.82 3.14
N GLU A 29 -17.97 9.29 4.26
CA GLU A 29 -19.39 9.09 4.64
C GLU A 29 -20.37 9.78 3.68
N ALA A 30 -19.94 10.81 2.96
CA ALA A 30 -20.75 11.52 1.97
C ALA A 30 -20.81 10.84 0.60
N LEU A 31 -20.06 9.75 0.39
CA LEU A 31 -19.97 9.03 -0.88
C LEU A 31 -20.44 7.59 -0.70
N GLU A 32 -21.23 7.10 -1.66
CA GLU A 32 -21.50 5.67 -1.82
C GLU A 32 -20.42 5.01 -2.67
N ASP A 33 -20.30 3.68 -2.62
CA ASP A 33 -19.36 2.91 -3.45
C ASP A 33 -17.92 3.47 -3.43
N VAL A 34 -17.43 3.83 -2.24
CA VAL A 34 -16.16 4.53 -2.02
C VAL A 34 -15.09 3.64 -1.40
N LEU A 35 -13.84 3.78 -1.85
CA LEU A 35 -12.65 3.26 -1.19
C LEU A 35 -11.77 4.41 -0.71
N LEU A 36 -11.31 4.33 0.53
CA LEU A 36 -10.33 5.23 1.11
C LEU A 36 -8.96 4.52 1.20
N LEU A 37 -7.99 4.98 0.41
CA LEU A 37 -6.70 4.33 0.22
C LEU A 37 -5.55 5.24 0.68
N ASP A 38 -4.47 4.66 1.19
CA ASP A 38 -3.23 5.40 1.49
C ASP A 38 -2.03 4.85 0.73
N ALA A 39 -1.29 5.71 0.03
CA ALA A 39 -0.17 5.32 -0.81
C ALA A 39 1.16 5.22 -0.06
N GLY A 40 1.18 5.04 1.26
CA GLY A 40 2.40 4.72 2.02
C GLY A 40 3.09 5.93 2.64
N ASP A 41 4.15 5.67 3.43
CA ASP A 41 4.91 6.65 4.23
C ASP A 41 4.02 7.47 5.19
N ALA A 42 3.10 6.78 5.85
CA ALA A 42 2.27 7.39 6.87
C ALA A 42 3.02 7.56 8.20
N VAL A 43 3.92 6.62 8.53
CA VAL A 43 4.49 6.51 9.89
C VAL A 43 5.54 7.58 10.21
N SER A 44 5.77 7.79 11.51
CA SER A 44 6.76 8.76 11.98
C SER A 44 8.20 8.24 11.81
N ALA A 45 8.42 6.96 12.12
CA ALA A 45 9.75 6.40 12.09
C ALA A 45 10.25 6.18 10.67
N GLY A 46 11.50 6.60 10.41
CA GLY A 46 12.19 6.27 9.15
C GLY A 46 12.51 4.78 9.03
N ASN A 47 13.17 4.41 7.93
CA ASN A 47 13.41 3.01 7.52
C ASN A 47 14.13 2.15 8.59
N ILE A 48 14.97 2.76 9.44
CA ILE A 48 15.71 2.07 10.51
C ILE A 48 15.02 2.26 11.88
N GLY A 49 14.28 3.35 12.04
CA GLY A 49 13.62 3.67 13.30
C GLY A 49 12.45 2.74 13.57
N VAL A 50 12.28 2.36 14.83
CA VAL A 50 11.09 1.66 15.31
C VAL A 50 10.61 2.39 16.55
N ARG A 51 9.31 2.65 16.63
CA ARG A 51 8.70 3.23 17.81
C ARG A 51 8.21 2.10 18.74
N PRO A 52 8.73 1.99 19.97
CA PRO A 52 8.19 1.06 20.95
C PRO A 52 6.69 1.32 21.15
N GLY A 53 5.86 0.29 20.99
CA GLY A 53 4.39 0.41 21.05
C GLY A 53 3.68 0.71 19.73
N GLY A 54 4.42 0.74 18.61
CA GLY A 54 3.89 0.94 17.26
C GLY A 54 3.58 2.40 16.92
N GLU A 55 3.08 2.63 15.72
CA GLU A 55 2.86 3.96 15.13
C GLU A 55 1.40 4.45 15.35
N PRO A 56 1.15 5.45 16.22
CA PRO A 56 -0.21 5.87 16.57
C PRO A 56 -1.03 6.40 15.41
N ILE A 57 -0.39 6.94 14.36
CA ILE A 57 -1.08 7.36 13.15
C ILE A 57 -1.85 6.22 12.51
N LEU A 58 -1.34 4.99 12.54
CA LEU A 58 -2.03 3.83 11.98
C LEU A 58 -3.31 3.48 12.76
N THR A 59 -3.34 3.71 14.08
CA THR A 59 -4.58 3.62 14.87
C THR A 59 -5.57 4.69 14.43
N ARG A 60 -5.11 5.93 14.25
CA ARG A 60 -5.97 7.02 13.78
C ARG A 60 -6.52 6.76 12.37
N MET A 61 -5.70 6.26 11.45
CA MET A 61 -6.14 5.84 10.11
C MET A 61 -7.18 4.72 10.22
N SER A 62 -6.97 3.76 11.12
CA SER A 62 -7.93 2.66 11.34
C SER A 62 -9.27 3.19 11.82
N GLU A 63 -9.26 4.13 12.77
CA GLU A 63 -10.48 4.81 13.26
C GLU A 63 -11.09 5.72 12.19
N THR A 64 -10.30 6.28 11.28
CA THR A 64 -10.79 7.12 10.17
C THR A 64 -11.54 6.28 9.13
N GLY A 65 -11.20 5.00 9.02
CA GLY A 65 -11.88 4.05 8.14
C GLY A 65 -11.15 3.81 6.83
N TYR A 66 -9.82 3.82 6.80
CA TYR A 66 -9.04 3.41 5.61
C TYR A 66 -9.35 1.97 5.23
N ASP A 67 -9.52 1.72 3.93
CA ASP A 67 -9.83 0.41 3.36
C ASP A 67 -8.57 -0.42 3.11
N ALA A 68 -7.48 0.24 2.71
CA ALA A 68 -6.16 -0.35 2.55
C ALA A 68 -5.09 0.75 2.51
N MET A 69 -3.85 0.34 2.73
CA MET A 69 -2.65 1.17 2.56
C MET A 69 -1.59 0.35 1.83
N THR A 70 -0.74 0.94 0.98
CA THR A 70 0.47 0.23 0.52
C THR A 70 1.64 0.49 1.45
N LEU A 71 2.54 -0.48 1.56
CA LEU A 71 3.77 -0.33 2.33
C LEU A 71 4.64 0.78 1.71
N GLY A 72 4.96 1.82 2.47
CA GLY A 72 5.99 2.80 2.08
C GLY A 72 7.38 2.35 2.50
N ASN A 73 8.41 3.09 2.08
CA ASN A 73 9.77 2.83 2.52
C ASN A 73 9.94 3.05 4.04
N ARG A 74 9.15 3.94 4.64
CA ARG A 74 9.17 4.24 6.07
C ARG A 74 8.48 3.19 6.91
N GLU A 75 7.47 2.49 6.40
CA GLU A 75 6.88 1.35 7.12
C GLU A 75 7.80 0.12 7.09
N PHE A 76 8.64 -0.02 6.06
CA PHE A 76 9.53 -1.16 5.89
C PHE A 76 10.61 -1.24 6.99
N HIS A 77 10.97 -2.48 7.35
CA HIS A 77 12.19 -2.79 8.08
C HIS A 77 12.76 -4.13 7.60
N VAL A 78 14.09 -4.26 7.55
CA VAL A 78 14.77 -5.45 7.00
C VAL A 78 14.52 -6.73 7.82
N ALA A 79 14.24 -6.58 9.11
CA ALA A 79 13.91 -7.67 10.04
C ALA A 79 12.40 -7.78 10.26
N ASP A 80 11.86 -8.99 10.13
CA ASP A 80 10.41 -9.27 10.19
C ASP A 80 9.74 -8.76 11.47
N ALA A 81 10.30 -9.08 12.64
CA ALA A 81 9.72 -8.65 13.92
C ALA A 81 9.55 -7.13 14.02
N LEU A 82 10.47 -6.37 13.41
CA LEU A 82 10.42 -4.92 13.40
C LEU A 82 9.49 -4.37 12.33
N LEU A 83 9.39 -5.02 11.17
CA LEU A 83 8.35 -4.71 10.18
C LEU A 83 6.95 -4.89 10.80
N ARG A 84 6.70 -6.04 11.43
CA ARG A 84 5.46 -6.31 12.19
C ARG A 84 5.22 -5.23 13.23
N CYS A 85 6.23 -4.82 13.99
CA CYS A 85 6.11 -3.77 15.00
C CYS A 85 5.69 -2.41 14.40
N LYS A 86 6.22 -2.05 13.23
CA LYS A 86 5.91 -0.76 12.58
C LYS A 86 4.47 -0.68 12.08
N ILE A 87 3.90 -1.81 11.65
CA ILE A 87 2.53 -1.86 11.08
C ILE A 87 1.46 -2.44 12.02
N ASN A 88 1.83 -2.89 13.23
CA ASN A 88 0.93 -3.60 14.16
C ASN A 88 -0.31 -2.82 14.62
N ARG A 89 -0.37 -1.51 14.38
CA ARG A 89 -1.50 -0.65 14.74
C ARG A 89 -2.49 -0.42 13.61
N ALA A 90 -2.19 -0.89 12.40
CA ALA A 90 -3.14 -0.89 11.28
C ALA A 90 -4.18 -2.00 11.47
N ARG A 91 -5.46 -1.64 11.48
CA ARG A 91 -6.60 -2.58 11.49
C ARG A 91 -7.24 -2.74 10.10
N PHE A 92 -6.52 -2.32 9.08
CA PHE A 92 -6.82 -2.49 7.67
C PHE A 92 -5.64 -3.19 6.97
N PRO A 93 -5.85 -3.81 5.80
CA PRO A 93 -4.78 -4.45 5.05
C PRO A 93 -3.66 -3.47 4.64
N VAL A 94 -2.42 -3.83 4.96
CA VAL A 94 -1.21 -3.20 4.40
C VAL A 94 -0.75 -4.04 3.21
N LEU A 95 -0.58 -3.41 2.06
CA LEU A 95 -0.42 -4.06 0.76
C LEU A 95 1.00 -3.92 0.21
N CYS A 96 1.59 -5.01 -0.24
CA CYS A 96 2.83 -5.03 -1.01
C CYS A 96 2.94 -6.37 -1.78
N ALA A 97 2.76 -6.33 -3.09
CA ALA A 97 2.80 -7.49 -3.96
C ALA A 97 4.21 -7.84 -4.46
N ASN A 98 5.14 -6.91 -4.37
CA ASN A 98 6.52 -7.08 -4.84
C ASN A 98 7.50 -7.40 -3.73
N VAL A 99 7.05 -7.68 -2.50
CA VAL A 99 7.88 -8.21 -1.41
C VAL A 99 7.69 -9.72 -1.27
N ARG A 100 8.79 -10.41 -0.97
CA ARG A 100 8.82 -11.85 -0.67
C ARG A 100 9.85 -12.15 0.40
N TRP A 101 9.72 -13.30 1.04
CA TRP A 101 10.78 -13.81 1.87
C TRP A 101 12.06 -14.04 1.04
N LYS A 102 13.21 -13.76 1.64
CA LYS A 102 14.52 -14.09 1.06
C LYS A 102 14.71 -15.60 0.97
N GLU A 103 14.30 -16.31 2.01
CA GLU A 103 14.34 -17.76 2.17
C GLU A 103 12.93 -18.25 2.49
N ASP A 104 12.55 -19.42 2.02
CA ASP A 104 11.21 -19.95 2.30
C ASP A 104 11.09 -20.30 3.79
N THR A 105 10.25 -19.55 4.50
CA THR A 105 9.99 -19.75 5.94
C THR A 105 8.73 -20.56 6.21
N GLY A 106 7.88 -20.79 5.19
CA GLY A 106 6.52 -21.31 5.37
C GLY A 106 5.57 -20.35 6.11
N GLU A 107 6.03 -19.16 6.51
CA GLU A 107 5.21 -18.17 7.20
C GLU A 107 4.56 -17.18 6.24
N ALA A 108 3.37 -16.68 6.60
CA ALA A 108 2.76 -15.57 5.88
C ALA A 108 3.55 -14.27 6.12
N LEU A 109 3.73 -13.50 5.04
CA LEU A 109 4.26 -12.14 5.12
C LEU A 109 3.38 -11.28 6.05
N PRO A 110 3.96 -10.27 6.72
CA PRO A 110 3.20 -9.35 7.55
C PRO A 110 2.34 -8.36 6.73
N VAL A 111 2.33 -8.48 5.41
CA VAL A 111 1.58 -7.68 4.44
C VAL A 111 0.88 -8.60 3.44
N GLN A 112 -0.18 -8.10 2.80
CA GLN A 112 -0.93 -8.82 1.78
C GLN A 112 -0.53 -8.32 0.39
N PRO A 113 -0.62 -9.12 -0.69
CA PRO A 113 -0.35 -8.62 -2.03
C PRO A 113 -1.45 -7.66 -2.53
N HIS A 114 -2.71 -7.98 -2.22
CA HIS A 114 -3.88 -7.27 -2.72
C HIS A 114 -5.09 -7.46 -1.81
N VAL A 115 -6.15 -6.70 -2.09
CA VAL A 115 -7.52 -6.92 -1.61
C VAL A 115 -8.47 -6.97 -2.80
N LEU A 116 -9.53 -7.77 -2.68
CA LEU A 116 -10.66 -7.78 -3.59
C LEU A 116 -11.90 -7.34 -2.80
N LYS A 117 -12.57 -6.28 -3.24
CA LYS A 117 -13.80 -5.78 -2.62
C LYS A 117 -14.94 -5.75 -3.63
N THR A 118 -16.09 -6.25 -3.24
CA THR A 118 -17.35 -6.05 -3.97
C THR A 118 -18.08 -4.88 -3.33
N LEU A 119 -18.31 -3.81 -4.09
CA LEU A 119 -19.03 -2.63 -3.63
C LEU A 119 -20.55 -2.88 -3.58
N PRO A 120 -21.33 -2.08 -2.82
CA PRO A 120 -22.79 -2.20 -2.78
C PRO A 120 -23.47 -2.22 -4.15
N ASN A 121 -22.94 -1.48 -5.13
CA ASN A 121 -23.44 -1.50 -6.51
C ASN A 121 -23.03 -2.76 -7.34
N GLY A 122 -22.38 -3.74 -6.71
CA GLY A 122 -21.98 -5.01 -7.33
C GLY A 122 -20.62 -4.98 -8.04
N LEU A 123 -19.96 -3.82 -8.15
CA LEU A 123 -18.66 -3.70 -8.81
C LEU A 123 -17.56 -4.39 -8.00
N ARG A 124 -16.76 -5.26 -8.65
CA ARG A 124 -15.62 -5.94 -8.01
C ARG A 124 -14.34 -5.14 -8.29
N VAL A 125 -13.77 -4.58 -7.24
CA VAL A 125 -12.56 -3.76 -7.31
C VAL A 125 -11.41 -4.50 -6.65
N ALA A 126 -10.34 -4.73 -7.40
CA ALA A 126 -9.09 -5.25 -6.87
C ALA A 126 -8.07 -4.12 -6.71
N VAL A 127 -7.46 -4.05 -5.54
CA VAL A 127 -6.40 -3.10 -5.21
C VAL A 127 -5.16 -3.90 -4.81
N PHE A 128 -4.04 -3.72 -5.50
CA PHE A 128 -2.77 -4.36 -5.14
C PHE A 128 -1.70 -3.32 -4.81
N GLY A 129 -0.81 -3.67 -3.88
CA GLY A 129 0.23 -2.77 -3.37
C GLY A 129 1.56 -2.93 -4.11
N LEU A 130 2.33 -1.86 -4.29
CA LEU A 130 3.71 -1.91 -4.78
C LEU A 130 4.59 -0.90 -4.04
N THR A 131 5.83 -1.26 -3.74
CA THR A 131 6.78 -0.40 -3.01
C THR A 131 8.10 -0.32 -3.75
N VAL A 132 8.86 0.79 -3.61
CA VAL A 132 10.25 0.86 -4.09
C VAL A 132 11.02 -0.39 -3.62
N PRO A 133 11.80 -1.07 -4.50
CA PRO A 133 12.58 -2.22 -4.08
C PRO A 133 13.62 -1.89 -3.00
N MET A 134 13.27 -2.11 -1.73
CA MET A 134 14.11 -1.75 -0.58
C MET A 134 15.36 -2.61 -0.45
N VAL A 135 15.25 -3.89 -0.83
CA VAL A 135 16.36 -4.85 -0.81
C VAL A 135 16.23 -5.76 -2.03
N THR A 136 17.23 -5.74 -2.91
CA THR A 136 17.29 -6.62 -4.09
C THR A 136 18.37 -7.69 -3.94
N PRO A 137 18.32 -8.78 -4.73
CA PRO A 137 19.35 -9.83 -4.70
C PRO A 137 20.77 -9.33 -4.99
N ARG A 138 20.91 -8.17 -5.65
CA ARG A 138 22.19 -7.55 -6.01
C ARG A 138 22.77 -6.66 -4.90
N MET A 139 21.99 -6.32 -3.88
CA MET A 139 22.42 -5.43 -2.80
C MET A 139 23.13 -6.20 -1.68
N ALA A 140 24.18 -5.61 -1.11
CA ALA A 140 24.87 -6.16 0.07
C ALA A 140 23.94 -6.26 1.29
N ALA A 141 22.96 -5.34 1.40
CA ALA A 141 21.97 -5.33 2.47
C ALA A 141 21.13 -6.62 2.58
N ARG A 142 21.07 -7.46 1.52
CA ARG A 142 20.40 -8.77 1.55
C ARG A 142 20.91 -9.70 2.65
N ALA A 143 22.16 -9.52 3.08
CA ALA A 143 22.74 -10.30 4.15
C ALA A 143 22.02 -10.08 5.49
N LEU A 144 21.44 -8.89 5.70
CA LEU A 144 20.77 -8.47 6.94
C LEU A 144 19.25 -8.50 6.84
N SER A 145 18.69 -8.77 5.66
CA SER A 145 17.25 -8.74 5.45
C SER A 145 16.63 -10.13 5.40
N ALA A 146 15.44 -10.24 6.00
CA ALA A 146 14.54 -11.36 5.83
C ALA A 146 13.76 -11.30 4.49
N PHE A 147 13.79 -10.16 3.81
CA PHE A 147 12.96 -9.88 2.64
C PHE A 147 13.79 -9.58 1.39
N LEU A 148 13.19 -9.84 0.24
CA LEU A 148 13.63 -9.35 -1.06
C LEU A 148 12.45 -8.70 -1.77
N PHE A 149 12.78 -7.71 -2.60
CA PHE A 149 11.83 -7.02 -3.44
C PHE A 149 12.10 -7.33 -4.90
N ASP A 150 11.04 -7.67 -5.61
CA ASP A 150 11.04 -7.83 -7.07
C ASP A 150 10.79 -6.48 -7.75
N ASP A 151 11.04 -6.43 -9.07
CA ASP A 151 10.68 -5.29 -9.89
C ASP A 151 9.16 -5.01 -9.80
N PRO A 152 8.75 -3.75 -9.54
CA PRO A 152 7.33 -3.41 -9.36
C PRO A 152 6.47 -3.70 -10.59
N VAL A 153 6.99 -3.52 -11.82
CA VAL A 153 6.24 -3.76 -13.06
C VAL A 153 6.04 -5.26 -13.26
N ASP A 154 7.07 -6.07 -13.00
CA ASP A 154 6.94 -7.52 -13.08
C ASP A 154 5.95 -8.06 -12.03
N ALA A 155 5.96 -7.51 -10.82
CA ALA A 155 4.98 -7.84 -9.79
C ALA A 155 3.55 -7.41 -10.18
N ALA A 156 3.40 -6.22 -10.77
CA ALA A 156 2.11 -5.72 -11.26
C ALA A 156 1.51 -6.66 -12.31
N ARG A 157 2.30 -7.09 -13.30
CA ARG A 157 1.85 -8.03 -14.33
C ARG A 157 1.33 -9.33 -13.75
N ARG A 158 2.00 -9.86 -12.72
CA ARG A 158 1.53 -11.06 -12.00
C ARG A 158 0.20 -10.82 -11.29
N GLN A 159 0.04 -9.68 -10.62
CA GLN A 159 -1.22 -9.33 -9.96
C GLN A 159 -2.35 -9.12 -10.96
N ILE A 160 -2.11 -8.40 -12.07
CA ILE A 160 -3.09 -8.18 -13.13
C ILE A 160 -3.57 -9.52 -13.69
N ALA A 161 -2.65 -10.42 -14.07
CA ALA A 161 -3.00 -11.73 -14.60
C ALA A 161 -3.87 -12.55 -13.62
N ALA A 162 -3.56 -12.51 -12.32
CA ALA A 162 -4.29 -13.24 -11.29
C ALA A 162 -5.66 -12.62 -10.95
N LEU A 163 -5.77 -11.29 -11.00
CA LEU A 163 -6.93 -10.54 -10.50
C LEU A 163 -7.92 -10.17 -11.59
N ARG A 164 -7.50 -10.03 -12.85
CA ARG A 164 -8.39 -9.63 -13.95
C ARG A 164 -9.61 -10.54 -14.12
N PRO A 165 -9.52 -11.89 -13.97
CA PRO A 165 -10.71 -12.75 -14.05
C PRO A 165 -11.73 -12.52 -12.91
N GLN A 166 -11.29 -11.93 -11.81
CA GLN A 166 -12.05 -11.81 -10.56
C GLN A 166 -12.52 -10.39 -10.28
N ALA A 167 -11.98 -9.40 -10.98
CA ALA A 167 -12.24 -7.98 -10.76
C ALA A 167 -12.62 -7.24 -12.04
N ASP A 168 -13.58 -6.33 -11.91
CA ASP A 168 -14.01 -5.44 -12.99
C ASP A 168 -13.05 -4.25 -13.12
N VAL A 169 -12.56 -3.75 -11.97
CA VAL A 169 -11.61 -2.63 -11.86
C VAL A 169 -10.33 -3.08 -11.19
N LEU A 170 -9.18 -2.75 -11.80
CA LEU A 170 -7.84 -2.98 -11.25
C LEU A 170 -7.20 -1.64 -10.87
N ILE A 171 -6.80 -1.51 -9.61
CA ILE A 171 -6.13 -0.32 -9.07
C ILE A 171 -4.77 -0.74 -8.52
N ALA A 172 -3.71 -0.04 -8.93
CA ALA A 172 -2.41 -0.15 -8.29
C ALA A 172 -2.29 0.94 -7.21
N LEU A 173 -2.03 0.55 -5.97
CA LEU A 173 -1.72 1.45 -4.86
C LEU A 173 -0.20 1.39 -4.65
N THR A 174 0.51 2.46 -4.95
CA THR A 174 1.95 2.41 -5.16
C THR A 174 2.71 3.41 -4.28
N HIS A 175 3.88 2.99 -3.83
CA HIS A 175 4.89 3.83 -3.21
C HIS A 175 6.20 3.63 -3.96
N ILE A 176 6.20 3.90 -5.27
CA ILE A 176 7.34 3.71 -6.18
C ILE A 176 7.86 5.03 -6.79
N GLY A 177 7.10 6.12 -6.64
CA GLY A 177 7.40 7.44 -7.15
C GLY A 177 6.90 7.67 -8.57
N ILE A 178 6.64 8.94 -8.89
CA ILE A 178 5.86 9.35 -10.09
C ILE A 178 6.44 8.82 -11.40
N ARG A 179 7.77 8.78 -11.55
CA ARG A 179 8.42 8.29 -12.77
C ARG A 179 8.25 6.79 -12.96
N GLU A 180 8.29 6.02 -11.87
CA GLU A 180 8.02 4.59 -11.93
C GLU A 180 6.52 4.31 -12.08
N ASP A 181 5.66 5.17 -11.55
CA ASP A 181 4.21 5.12 -11.81
C ASP A 181 3.89 5.37 -13.30
N GLU A 182 4.54 6.35 -13.94
CA GLU A 182 4.41 6.58 -15.39
C GLU A 182 4.90 5.37 -16.20
N ARG A 183 6.03 4.78 -15.80
CA ARG A 183 6.56 3.56 -16.42
C ARG A 183 5.60 2.37 -16.23
N LEU A 184 5.00 2.25 -15.05
CA LEU A 184 4.00 1.23 -14.74
C LEU A 184 2.75 1.42 -15.61
N ALA A 185 2.24 2.65 -15.73
CA ALA A 185 1.09 2.98 -16.56
C ALA A 185 1.32 2.59 -18.03
N ALA A 186 2.51 2.89 -18.56
CA ALA A 186 2.89 2.54 -19.93
C ALA A 186 3.01 1.02 -20.13
N ALA A 187 3.47 0.30 -19.11
CA ALA A 187 3.71 -1.15 -19.18
C ALA A 187 2.47 -2.01 -18.88
N CYS A 188 1.47 -1.45 -18.22
CA CYS A 188 0.27 -2.12 -17.71
C CYS A 188 -1.01 -1.30 -18.03
N PRO A 189 -1.40 -1.17 -19.30
CA PRO A 189 -2.57 -0.38 -19.72
C PRO A 189 -3.92 -0.93 -19.22
N GLU A 190 -3.94 -2.12 -18.62
CA GLU A 190 -5.12 -2.75 -18.02
C GLU A 190 -5.52 -2.12 -16.67
N LEU A 191 -4.63 -1.32 -16.07
CA LEU A 191 -4.91 -0.62 -14.82
C LEU A 191 -5.87 0.54 -15.09
N ALA A 192 -6.95 0.61 -14.30
CA ALA A 192 -7.90 1.72 -14.38
C ALA A 192 -7.37 2.97 -13.68
N LEU A 193 -6.56 2.79 -12.62
CA LEU A 193 -6.01 3.86 -11.81
C LEU A 193 -4.71 3.40 -11.14
N ILE A 194 -3.76 4.33 -11.04
CA ILE A 194 -2.60 4.24 -10.16
C ILE A 194 -2.74 5.34 -9.10
N VAL A 195 -2.68 4.95 -7.83
CA VAL A 195 -2.68 5.87 -6.68
C VAL A 195 -1.28 5.83 -6.07
N GLY A 196 -0.48 6.86 -6.35
CA GLY A 196 0.95 6.89 -6.02
C GLY A 196 1.32 7.72 -4.80
N GLY A 197 2.57 7.54 -4.35
CA GLY A 197 3.23 8.30 -3.27
C GLY A 197 4.74 8.44 -3.53
N HIS A 198 5.54 8.61 -2.47
CA HIS A 198 7.02 8.65 -2.46
C HIS A 198 7.63 9.95 -3.00
N SER A 199 7.13 10.47 -4.12
CA SER A 199 7.70 11.66 -4.77
C SER A 199 7.21 13.00 -4.20
N HIS A 200 6.25 13.00 -3.26
CA HIS A 200 5.62 14.21 -2.72
C HIS A 200 5.08 15.18 -3.78
N VAL A 201 4.69 14.65 -4.94
CA VAL A 201 4.14 15.45 -6.04
C VAL A 201 2.68 15.76 -5.72
N THR A 202 2.33 17.04 -5.81
CA THR A 202 0.92 17.45 -5.92
C THR A 202 0.56 17.40 -7.40
N LEU A 203 -0.39 16.54 -7.77
CA LEU A 203 -0.99 16.49 -9.11
C LEU A 203 -2.16 17.45 -9.21
#